data_AF-A0A8J7N6Q4-F1
#
_entry.id   AF-A0A8J7N6Q4-F1
#
_cell.length_a   1.000
_cell.length_b   1.000
_cell.length_c   1.000
_cell.angle_alpha   90.00
_cell.angle_beta   90.00
_cell.angle_gamma   90.00
#
_symmetry.space_group_name_H-M   'P 1'
#
loop_
_entity.id
_entity.type
_entity.pdbx_description
1 polymer ?
#
loop_
_entity_poly.entity_id
_entity_poly.type
_entity_poly.pdbx_seq_one_letter_code
_entity_poly.pdbx_strand_id
1 'polypeptide(L)'
;MPHGAAPASASAESPAAPAPMEAAPPAAATPAPPRVPLSTIPQPPGQSPAPPPVAPPMMSSQQLQLFNGPMGRRAPLPGEAPYEPPPLEPPAAPDAHEASPPPRGSRRSKAIAVVLGAVSGLIGGTLVVEAGRMVGEANRTTPMAIEGPASAQPWKRYAGWPADDFTKFSDVSAVRSSPAPKAPRKLAGPLAGDAAKGADLTLSGRGAANCLACHVVGDRGTNLPGNVGPDLSEIAKRGHSDEYLYNYVYDARVYNAGTVMPPWGAHGLLKDEEIRHIVAYLKTLAVPARFKNPLDDPDKRPVPKEHRDNLDPMVNPGMWAIDKAKELWSAKGPSGASCAACHHTPDPELRFKAWAASMPRWDKTLGKVLGVEEFVFRHAKATTGHAWLMGGDDNASMAAYLRNLANGATIAVDVSGGAAKEAWARGKAIMERKIGRLNLACADCHSVQKSANRWARGQWLADAKGFTVHFPTWRTSRNQLWDIRRRFQWCNVAIGATDLPPDAGEYGDLELYLTSLSNGQKLSVPGIRP
;
A
#
# COMPACT_ATOMS: atom_id res chain seq x y z
N MET A 1 70.62 10.59 11.85
CA MET A 1 71.90 9.87 12.03
C MET A 1 71.95 9.34 13.45
N PRO A 2 72.17 8.03 13.71
CA PRO A 2 72.12 6.86 12.82
C PRO A 2 70.80 6.08 13.02
N HIS A 3 70.19 5.49 11.99
CA HIS A 3 70.55 4.31 11.19
C HIS A 3 70.20 2.96 11.84
N GLY A 4 69.51 2.11 11.07
CA GLY A 4 69.39 0.69 11.35
C GLY A 4 68.33 0.01 10.48
N ALA A 5 68.68 -0.28 9.23
CA ALA A 5 67.90 -1.12 8.32
C ALA A 5 67.87 -2.59 8.77
N ALA A 6 66.88 -3.33 8.26
CA ALA A 6 66.63 -4.76 8.46
C ALA A 6 67.81 -5.69 8.08
N PRO A 7 67.73 -6.96 8.51
CA PRO A 7 67.95 -8.04 7.54
C PRO A 7 66.85 -9.11 7.56
N ALA A 8 66.78 -9.82 6.44
CA ALA A 8 65.79 -10.81 6.05
C ALA A 8 66.19 -12.26 6.45
N SER A 9 65.15 -13.11 6.39
CA SER A 9 65.11 -14.54 6.04
C SER A 9 65.82 -15.59 6.92
N ALA A 10 65.02 -16.50 7.49
CA ALA A 10 65.16 -17.95 7.29
C ALA A 10 63.86 -18.69 7.66
N SER A 11 63.57 -19.72 6.87
CA SER A 11 62.36 -20.54 6.77
C SER A 11 61.96 -21.32 8.03
N ALA A 12 60.66 -21.52 8.23
CA ALA A 12 60.12 -22.68 8.93
C ALA A 12 58.71 -23.03 8.40
N GLU A 13 58.46 -24.33 8.32
CA GLU A 13 57.44 -25.05 7.55
C GLU A 13 55.97 -24.62 7.66
N SER A 14 55.26 -24.77 6.53
CA SER A 14 53.80 -24.84 6.48
C SER A 14 53.30 -26.16 7.08
N PRO A 15 52.31 -26.15 8.00
CA PRO A 15 51.59 -27.36 8.34
C PRO A 15 50.59 -27.72 7.22
N ALA A 16 50.62 -29.00 6.87
CA ALA A 16 49.95 -29.64 5.75
C ALA A 16 48.42 -29.43 5.71
N ALA A 17 47.91 -29.31 4.47
CA ALA A 17 46.49 -29.37 4.17
C ALA A 17 45.91 -30.75 4.52
N PRO A 18 44.68 -30.81 5.09
CA PRO A 18 44.01 -32.09 5.31
C PRO A 18 43.58 -32.72 3.97
N ALA A 19 43.83 -34.02 3.86
CA ALA A 19 43.47 -34.87 2.73
C ALA A 19 41.94 -34.87 2.45
N PRO A 20 41.52 -35.12 1.18
CA PRO A 20 40.11 -35.09 0.82
C PRO A 20 39.37 -36.29 1.41
N MET A 21 38.28 -36.03 2.14
CA MET A 21 37.35 -37.08 2.53
C MET A 21 36.59 -37.58 1.30
N GLU A 22 36.71 -38.88 1.08
CA GLU A 22 36.04 -39.67 0.06
C GLU A 22 34.51 -39.59 0.22
N ALA A 23 33.80 -39.37 -0.89
CA ALA A 23 32.34 -39.23 -0.91
C ALA A 23 31.66 -40.57 -0.63
N ALA A 24 30.80 -40.61 0.39
CA ALA A 24 29.92 -41.74 0.63
C ALA A 24 28.89 -41.91 -0.50
N PRO A 25 28.55 -43.14 -0.92
CA PRO A 25 27.55 -43.38 -1.97
C PRO A 25 26.14 -43.00 -1.50
N PRO A 26 25.22 -42.63 -2.43
CA PRO A 26 23.88 -42.18 -2.05
C PRO A 26 23.05 -43.33 -1.47
N ALA A 27 22.41 -43.06 -0.33
CA ALA A 27 21.44 -43.97 0.27
C ALA A 27 20.20 -44.12 -0.63
N ALA A 28 19.81 -45.38 -0.87
CA ALA A 28 18.60 -45.71 -1.60
C ALA A 28 17.35 -45.19 -0.88
N ALA A 29 16.42 -44.60 -1.63
CA ALA A 29 15.15 -44.10 -1.11
C ALA A 29 14.26 -45.24 -0.61
N THR A 30 13.91 -45.23 0.67
CA THR A 30 12.83 -46.06 1.23
C THR A 30 11.46 -45.54 0.79
N PRO A 31 10.53 -46.41 0.35
CA PRO A 31 9.18 -45.99 0.00
C PRO A 31 8.37 -45.62 1.25
N ALA A 32 7.56 -44.56 1.14
CA ALA A 32 6.70 -44.09 2.21
C ALA A 32 5.64 -45.14 2.60
N PRO A 33 5.28 -45.27 3.89
CA PRO A 33 4.22 -46.19 4.32
C PRO A 33 2.84 -45.69 3.85
N PRO A 34 1.86 -46.60 3.64
CA PRO A 34 0.53 -46.24 3.16
C PRO A 34 -0.22 -45.40 4.21
N ARG A 35 -0.98 -44.40 3.72
CA ARG A 35 -1.82 -43.53 4.56
C ARG A 35 -2.98 -44.32 5.15
N VAL A 36 -3.07 -44.34 6.48
CA VAL A 36 -4.22 -44.90 7.22
C VAL A 36 -5.28 -43.79 7.39
N PRO A 37 -6.57 -44.07 7.15
CA PRO A 37 -7.65 -43.09 7.36
C PRO A 37 -7.78 -42.69 8.83
N LEU A 38 -8.05 -41.40 9.08
CA LEU A 38 -8.14 -40.76 10.40
C LEU A 38 -9.19 -41.38 11.35
N SER A 39 -10.04 -42.29 10.86
CA SER A 39 -11.09 -42.97 11.62
C SER A 39 -10.61 -44.10 12.54
N THR A 40 -9.31 -44.38 12.61
CA THR A 40 -8.73 -45.52 13.35
C THR A 40 -7.85 -45.14 14.55
N ILE A 41 -7.79 -43.86 14.93
CA ILE A 41 -7.04 -43.39 16.10
C ILE A 41 -7.97 -43.34 17.32
N PRO A 42 -7.71 -44.08 18.42
CA PRO A 42 -8.49 -43.97 19.66
C PRO A 42 -8.31 -42.60 20.32
N GLN A 43 -9.40 -41.92 20.67
CA GLN A 43 -9.39 -40.65 21.40
C GLN A 43 -9.23 -40.89 22.92
N PRO A 44 -8.47 -40.05 23.65
CA PRO A 44 -8.36 -40.14 25.11
C PRO A 44 -9.68 -39.72 25.79
N PRO A 45 -10.06 -40.34 26.93
CA PRO A 45 -11.36 -40.11 27.55
C PRO A 45 -11.37 -38.78 28.32
N GLY A 46 -12.37 -37.90 28.07
CA GLY A 46 -12.64 -36.77 28.96
C GLY A 46 -13.20 -35.47 28.36
N GLN A 47 -13.59 -35.39 27.08
CA GLN A 47 -14.25 -34.20 26.54
C GLN A 47 -15.57 -34.55 25.84
N SER A 48 -16.68 -34.00 26.34
CA SER A 48 -17.96 -34.04 25.64
C SER A 48 -17.86 -33.27 24.32
N PRO A 49 -18.37 -33.80 23.19
CA PRO A 49 -18.24 -33.14 21.90
C PRO A 49 -19.20 -31.94 21.79
N ALA A 50 -18.68 -30.84 21.24
CA ALA A 50 -19.50 -29.72 20.77
C ALA A 50 -20.42 -30.16 19.62
N PRO A 51 -21.63 -29.58 19.47
CA PRO A 51 -22.53 -29.93 18.37
C PRO A 51 -21.93 -29.55 17.01
N PRO A 52 -22.18 -30.33 15.94
CA PRO A 52 -21.62 -30.08 14.62
C PRO A 52 -22.20 -28.79 13.99
N PRO A 53 -21.45 -28.13 13.11
CA PRO A 53 -21.95 -26.98 12.37
C PRO A 53 -23.10 -27.39 11.43
N VAL A 54 -24.17 -26.60 11.44
CA VAL A 54 -25.31 -26.75 10.54
C VAL A 54 -24.84 -26.50 9.10
N ALA A 55 -24.97 -27.52 8.23
CA ALA A 55 -24.70 -27.39 6.81
C ALA A 55 -25.73 -26.47 6.13
N PRO A 56 -25.34 -25.62 5.16
CA PRO A 56 -26.31 -24.89 4.34
C PRO A 56 -27.10 -25.89 3.47
N PRO A 57 -28.35 -25.59 3.10
CA PRO A 57 -29.19 -26.53 2.35
C PRO A 57 -28.57 -26.85 1.00
N MET A 58 -28.57 -28.13 0.63
CA MET A 58 -28.05 -28.61 -0.65
C MET A 58 -28.89 -28.06 -1.81
N MET A 59 -28.25 -27.31 -2.69
CA MET A 59 -28.80 -26.92 -3.99
C MET A 59 -29.08 -28.17 -4.84
N SER A 60 -30.23 -28.20 -5.51
CA SER A 60 -30.63 -29.35 -6.34
C SER A 60 -29.76 -29.44 -7.61
N SER A 61 -29.74 -30.63 -8.23
CA SER A 61 -28.99 -30.88 -9.48
C SER A 61 -29.38 -29.98 -10.66
N GLN A 62 -30.46 -29.18 -10.55
CA GLN A 62 -30.82 -28.14 -11.53
C GLN A 62 -30.08 -26.81 -11.33
N GLN A 63 -29.57 -26.51 -10.12
CA GLN A 63 -28.81 -25.28 -9.85
C GLN A 63 -27.32 -25.40 -10.24
N LEU A 64 -26.78 -26.62 -10.35
CA LEU A 64 -25.38 -26.85 -10.74
C LEU A 64 -25.12 -26.70 -12.24
N GLN A 65 -26.16 -26.69 -13.09
CA GLN A 65 -26.01 -26.55 -14.54
C GLN A 65 -25.95 -25.09 -15.03
N LEU A 66 -26.17 -24.10 -14.15
CA LEU A 66 -26.12 -22.68 -14.49
C LEU A 66 -24.71 -22.06 -14.39
N PHE A 67 -23.71 -22.80 -13.86
CA PHE A 67 -22.37 -22.25 -13.59
C PHE A 67 -21.22 -22.87 -14.40
N ASN A 68 -21.47 -23.88 -15.25
CA ASN A 68 -20.43 -24.61 -15.98
C ASN A 68 -20.74 -24.84 -17.47
N GLY A 69 -20.99 -23.78 -18.24
CA GLY A 69 -21.10 -23.82 -19.71
C GLY A 69 -20.28 -22.72 -20.41
N PRO A 70 -19.75 -22.95 -21.63
CA PRO A 70 -18.92 -21.98 -22.32
C PRO A 70 -19.75 -20.75 -22.72
N MET A 71 -19.27 -19.55 -22.37
CA MET A 71 -19.91 -18.29 -22.76
C MET A 71 -19.81 -18.09 -24.29
N GLY A 72 -20.76 -18.67 -25.01
CA GLY A 72 -21.04 -18.44 -26.42
C GLY A 72 -22.52 -18.12 -26.59
N ARG A 73 -22.81 -16.90 -27.06
CA ARG A 73 -24.08 -16.39 -27.63
C ARG A 73 -25.36 -17.14 -27.24
N ARG A 74 -26.16 -16.55 -26.36
CA ARG A 74 -27.56 -16.97 -26.15
C ARG A 74 -28.37 -16.60 -27.40
N ALA A 75 -29.06 -17.58 -28.00
CA ALA A 75 -30.10 -17.32 -28.98
C ALA A 75 -31.31 -16.66 -28.27
N PRO A 76 -32.00 -15.70 -28.90
CA PRO A 76 -33.17 -15.06 -28.29
C PRO A 76 -34.33 -16.05 -28.18
N LEU A 77 -35.08 -15.96 -27.07
CA LEU A 77 -36.30 -16.75 -26.89
C LEU A 77 -37.40 -16.20 -27.84
N PRO A 78 -38.29 -17.07 -28.34
CA PRO A 78 -39.34 -16.65 -29.26
C PRO A 78 -40.27 -15.63 -28.60
N GLY A 79 -40.24 -14.38 -29.09
CA GLY A 79 -41.07 -13.28 -28.60
C GLY A 79 -40.33 -12.02 -28.14
N GLU A 80 -39.00 -12.04 -28.01
CA GLU A 80 -38.21 -10.83 -27.70
C GLU A 80 -37.92 -10.05 -28.99
N ALA A 81 -38.55 -8.88 -29.15
CA ALA A 81 -38.12 -7.90 -30.13
C ALA A 81 -36.74 -7.33 -29.71
N PRO A 82 -35.80 -7.09 -30.65
CA PRO A 82 -34.51 -6.48 -30.33
C PRO A 82 -34.68 -5.12 -29.65
N TYR A 83 -33.95 -4.89 -28.56
CA TYR A 83 -33.88 -3.58 -27.92
C TYR A 83 -33.20 -2.58 -28.87
N GLU A 84 -33.97 -1.60 -29.31
CA GLU A 84 -33.49 -0.47 -30.11
C GLU A 84 -33.27 0.72 -29.14
N PRO A 85 -32.01 1.10 -28.84
CA PRO A 85 -31.76 2.22 -27.94
C PRO A 85 -32.25 3.54 -28.58
N PRO A 86 -32.83 4.47 -27.80
CA PRO A 86 -33.28 5.74 -28.33
C PRO A 86 -32.10 6.57 -28.88
N PRO A 87 -32.33 7.47 -29.86
CA PRO A 87 -31.29 8.33 -30.42
C PRO A 87 -30.62 9.15 -29.32
N LEU A 88 -29.29 9.20 -29.33
CA LEU A 88 -28.50 10.05 -28.45
C LEU A 88 -28.85 11.52 -28.73
N GLU A 89 -29.37 12.23 -27.73
CA GLU A 89 -29.56 13.68 -27.81
C GLU A 89 -28.18 14.37 -27.95
N PRO A 90 -28.06 15.38 -28.84
CA PRO A 90 -26.83 16.15 -28.96
C PRO A 90 -26.55 16.94 -27.66
N PRO A 91 -25.28 17.15 -27.29
CA PRO A 91 -24.92 17.84 -26.07
C PRO A 91 -25.44 19.28 -26.07
N ALA A 92 -26.02 19.70 -24.93
CA ALA A 92 -26.43 21.08 -24.70
C ALA A 92 -25.23 22.03 -24.85
N ALA A 93 -25.46 23.14 -25.57
CA ALA A 93 -24.49 24.21 -25.72
C ALA A 93 -24.14 24.84 -24.35
N PRO A 94 -22.90 25.33 -24.14
CA PRO A 94 -22.50 25.92 -22.87
C PRO A 94 -23.20 27.26 -22.63
N ASP A 95 -23.86 27.38 -21.48
CA ASP A 95 -24.45 28.63 -21.02
C ASP A 95 -23.37 29.70 -20.78
N ALA A 96 -23.55 30.83 -21.43
CA ALA A 96 -22.81 32.06 -21.20
C ALA A 96 -23.26 32.68 -19.88
N HIS A 97 -22.47 32.55 -18.81
CA HIS A 97 -22.64 33.38 -17.63
C HIS A 97 -21.76 34.63 -17.70
N GLU A 98 -22.49 35.71 -17.97
CA GLU A 98 -22.15 37.12 -17.95
C GLU A 98 -21.42 37.54 -16.67
N ALA A 99 -20.30 38.24 -16.85
CA ALA A 99 -19.56 38.91 -15.79
C ALA A 99 -20.33 40.15 -15.31
N SER A 100 -20.64 40.24 -14.01
CA SER A 100 -21.09 41.49 -13.39
C SER A 100 -19.91 42.23 -12.70
N PRO A 101 -19.78 43.57 -12.87
CA PRO A 101 -18.67 44.36 -12.35
C PRO A 101 -18.87 44.79 -10.87
N PRO A 102 -17.82 45.28 -10.19
CA PRO A 102 -17.88 45.60 -8.76
C PRO A 102 -18.47 47.00 -8.51
N PRO A 103 -19.16 47.24 -7.37
CA PRO A 103 -19.62 48.58 -7.04
C PRO A 103 -18.51 49.41 -6.38
N ARG A 104 -18.35 50.65 -6.87
CA ARG A 104 -17.57 51.73 -6.25
C ARG A 104 -18.41 52.49 -5.23
N GLY A 105 -17.94 52.49 -3.99
CA GLY A 105 -17.79 53.62 -3.07
C GLY A 105 -18.99 54.52 -2.68
N SER A 106 -19.20 54.66 -1.37
CA SER A 106 -19.39 55.99 -0.79
C SER A 106 -18.80 56.08 0.63
N ARG A 107 -18.04 57.15 0.87
CA ARG A 107 -17.57 57.62 2.18
C ARG A 107 -18.67 58.47 2.82
N ARG A 108 -18.90 58.34 4.13
CA ARG A 108 -19.05 59.47 5.07
C ARG A 108 -19.10 59.00 6.54
N SER A 109 -18.02 59.30 7.24
CA SER A 109 -17.90 59.92 8.57
C SER A 109 -18.88 59.56 9.70
N LYS A 110 -18.37 59.10 10.86
CA LYS A 110 -18.03 59.95 12.02
C LYS A 110 -17.49 59.09 13.18
N ALA A 111 -16.46 59.62 13.85
CA ALA A 111 -15.91 59.14 15.11
C ALA A 111 -16.76 59.62 16.29
N ILE A 112 -16.96 58.77 17.31
CA ILE A 112 -17.16 59.18 18.71
C ILE A 112 -16.49 58.13 19.61
N ALA A 113 -15.55 58.58 20.43
CA ALA A 113 -15.01 57.86 21.58
C ALA A 113 -15.77 58.29 22.83
N VAL A 114 -16.12 57.36 23.73
CA VAL A 114 -16.40 57.64 25.16
C VAL A 114 -15.87 56.50 26.03
N VAL A 115 -15.35 56.93 27.18
CA VAL A 115 -14.55 56.28 28.21
C VAL A 115 -15.40 55.58 29.29
N LEU A 116 -14.80 54.56 29.92
CA LEU A 116 -15.04 53.89 31.21
C LEU A 116 -16.30 54.21 32.06
N GLY A 117 -16.89 53.13 32.60
CA GLY A 117 -17.70 53.18 33.83
C GLY A 117 -18.11 51.78 34.30
N ALA A 118 -17.65 51.39 35.48
CA ALA A 118 -17.77 50.07 36.08
C ALA A 118 -19.21 49.70 36.51
N VAL A 119 -19.60 48.45 36.26
CA VAL A 119 -20.58 47.70 37.08
C VAL A 119 -20.05 46.26 37.22
N SER A 120 -19.27 46.04 38.29
CA SER A 120 -18.92 44.71 38.77
C SER A 120 -20.06 44.16 39.63
N GLY A 121 -20.28 42.85 39.60
CA GLY A 121 -21.04 42.21 40.68
C GLY A 121 -21.31 40.72 40.51
N LEU A 122 -22.05 40.31 39.49
CA LEU A 122 -22.72 38.99 39.54
C LEU A 122 -22.68 38.15 38.26
N ILE A 123 -22.13 38.67 37.16
CA ILE A 123 -21.94 37.91 35.90
C ILE A 123 -20.47 37.44 35.74
N GLY A 124 -19.56 38.00 36.53
CA GLY A 124 -18.14 37.65 36.51
C GLY A 124 -17.80 36.29 37.12
N GLY A 125 -18.58 35.82 38.10
CA GLY A 125 -18.32 34.54 38.77
C GLY A 125 -18.51 33.34 37.82
N THR A 126 -19.61 33.32 37.07
CA THR A 126 -19.90 32.25 36.10
C THR A 126 -18.98 32.31 34.90
N LEU A 127 -18.67 33.49 34.36
CA LEU A 127 -17.74 33.62 33.23
C LEU A 127 -16.29 33.30 33.61
N VAL A 128 -15.85 33.58 34.83
CA VAL A 128 -14.50 33.23 35.32
C VAL A 128 -14.41 31.75 35.69
N VAL A 129 -15.48 31.13 36.17
CA VAL A 129 -15.53 29.67 36.37
C VAL A 129 -15.57 28.94 35.03
N GLU A 130 -16.34 29.41 34.05
CA GLU A 130 -16.40 28.81 32.70
C GLU A 130 -15.08 29.03 31.95
N ALA A 131 -14.49 30.24 32.00
CA ALA A 131 -13.18 30.51 31.45
C ALA A 131 -12.06 29.76 32.19
N GLY A 132 -12.17 29.59 33.52
CA GLY A 132 -11.27 28.75 34.32
C GLY A 132 -11.40 27.27 34.00
N ARG A 133 -12.60 26.79 33.67
CA ARG A 133 -12.86 25.44 33.16
C ARG A 133 -12.27 25.26 31.76
N MET A 134 -12.48 26.22 30.86
CA MET A 134 -11.97 26.22 29.50
C MET A 134 -10.44 26.33 29.44
N VAL A 135 -9.83 27.14 30.32
CA VAL A 135 -8.38 27.26 30.48
C VAL A 135 -7.80 26.00 31.16
N GLY A 136 -8.54 25.38 32.08
CA GLY A 136 -8.21 24.08 32.66
C GLY A 136 -8.32 22.90 31.68
N GLU A 137 -9.22 22.98 30.69
CA GLU A 137 -9.37 22.00 29.60
C GLU A 137 -8.28 22.17 28.53
N ALA A 138 -7.89 23.41 28.23
CA ALA A 138 -6.82 23.73 27.28
C ALA A 138 -5.43 23.27 27.73
N ASN A 139 -5.24 23.02 29.04
CA ASN A 139 -3.94 22.65 29.63
C ASN A 139 -3.84 21.17 30.06
N ARG A 140 -4.87 20.36 29.79
CA ARG A 140 -4.81 18.91 30.01
C ARG A 140 -4.32 18.24 28.73
N THR A 141 -3.14 17.63 28.80
CA THR A 141 -2.68 16.71 27.75
C THR A 141 -3.71 15.60 27.57
N THR A 142 -4.12 15.33 26.32
CA THR A 142 -5.06 14.24 26.03
C THR A 142 -4.52 12.94 26.61
N PRO A 143 -5.25 12.24 27.51
CA PRO A 143 -4.73 11.03 28.15
C PRO A 143 -4.41 9.97 27.12
N MET A 144 -3.19 9.43 27.16
CA MET A 144 -2.71 8.40 26.24
C MET A 144 -1.80 7.42 26.97
N ALA A 145 -1.94 6.14 26.65
CA ALA A 145 -0.99 5.13 27.07
C ALA A 145 0.29 5.29 26.24
N ILE A 146 1.37 5.74 26.87
CA ILE A 146 2.65 6.01 26.20
C ILE A 146 3.57 4.79 26.19
N GLU A 147 3.35 3.85 27.11
CA GLU A 147 4.16 2.66 27.25
C GLU A 147 3.68 1.51 26.37
N GLY A 148 4.66 0.77 25.86
CA GLY A 148 4.44 -0.45 25.09
C GLY A 148 4.00 -0.21 23.63
N PRO A 149 3.92 -1.31 22.87
CA PRO A 149 3.51 -1.31 21.47
C PRO A 149 2.00 -1.06 21.34
N ALA A 150 1.60 -0.43 20.24
CA ALA A 150 0.20 -0.28 19.83
C ALA A 150 -0.26 -1.37 18.86
N SER A 151 0.65 -2.27 18.47
CA SER A 151 0.40 -3.44 17.63
C SER A 151 0.77 -4.74 18.34
N ALA A 152 0.32 -5.87 17.79
CA ALA A 152 0.64 -7.19 18.32
C ALA A 152 2.16 -7.46 18.29
N GLN A 153 2.69 -8.06 19.36
CA GLN A 153 4.09 -8.45 19.49
C GLN A 153 4.27 -9.94 19.80
N PRO A 154 5.25 -10.63 19.20
CA PRO A 154 6.02 -10.17 18.03
C PRO A 154 5.08 -9.96 16.83
N TRP A 155 5.40 -8.98 15.98
CA TRP A 155 4.60 -8.73 14.78
C TRP A 155 4.58 -9.96 13.88
N LYS A 156 3.37 -10.33 13.45
CA LYS A 156 3.13 -11.41 12.50
C LYS A 156 2.37 -10.86 11.32
N ARG A 157 2.87 -11.16 10.12
CA ARG A 157 2.22 -10.82 8.86
C ARG A 157 0.79 -11.37 8.82
N TYR A 158 -0.13 -10.63 8.19
CA TYR A 158 -1.52 -11.06 8.06
C TYR A 158 -1.66 -12.42 7.37
N ALA A 159 -2.68 -13.18 7.78
CA ALA A 159 -2.97 -14.48 7.19
C ALA A 159 -3.21 -14.38 5.67
N GLY A 160 -2.68 -15.35 4.92
CA GLY A 160 -2.81 -15.44 3.47
C GLY A 160 -1.90 -14.49 2.67
N TRP A 161 -1.06 -13.69 3.33
CA TRP A 161 -0.01 -12.94 2.65
C TRP A 161 1.23 -13.83 2.44
N PRO A 162 2.03 -13.58 1.38
CA PRO A 162 3.29 -14.30 1.16
C PRO A 162 4.14 -14.27 2.42
N ALA A 163 4.76 -15.39 2.81
CA ALA A 163 5.51 -15.55 4.06
C ALA A 163 7.02 -15.68 3.82
N ASP A 164 7.51 -15.39 2.61
CA ASP A 164 8.92 -15.45 2.27
C ASP A 164 9.75 -14.50 3.14
N ASP A 165 10.98 -14.93 3.42
CA ASP A 165 11.98 -14.12 4.12
C ASP A 165 12.66 -13.15 3.15
N PHE A 166 12.45 -11.86 3.40
CA PHE A 166 13.03 -10.77 2.65
C PHE A 166 14.00 -9.92 3.47
N THR A 167 14.41 -10.37 4.67
CA THR A 167 15.26 -9.62 5.60
C THR A 167 16.63 -9.23 5.03
N LYS A 168 17.13 -9.99 4.04
CA LYS A 168 18.37 -9.66 3.32
C LYS A 168 18.25 -8.46 2.38
N PHE A 169 17.03 -8.09 1.98
CA PHE A 169 16.79 -6.95 1.10
C PHE A 169 16.52 -5.68 1.94
N SER A 170 16.71 -4.53 1.31
CA SER A 170 16.31 -3.25 1.89
C SER A 170 14.81 -3.26 2.24
N ASP A 171 14.43 -2.60 3.32
CA ASP A 171 13.04 -2.29 3.66
C ASP A 171 12.91 -0.81 4.06
N VAL A 172 11.74 -0.42 4.56
CA VAL A 172 11.49 0.97 4.93
C VAL A 172 12.31 1.43 6.14
N SER A 173 12.83 0.52 6.96
CA SER A 173 13.72 0.84 8.10
C SER A 173 15.19 0.98 7.68
N ALA A 174 15.67 0.17 6.74
CA ALA A 174 17.09 0.14 6.40
C ALA A 174 17.40 -0.28 4.97
N VAL A 175 18.54 0.21 4.47
CA VAL A 175 19.12 -0.22 3.20
C VAL A 175 20.02 -1.43 3.44
N ARG A 176 19.73 -2.55 2.76
CA ARG A 176 20.48 -3.82 2.86
C ARG A 176 20.79 -4.44 1.49
N SER A 177 20.00 -4.13 0.47
CA SER A 177 20.22 -4.62 -0.89
C SER A 177 21.56 -4.14 -1.45
N SER A 178 22.22 -5.00 -2.22
CA SER A 178 23.49 -4.69 -2.87
C SER A 178 23.38 -3.44 -3.76
N PRO A 179 24.41 -2.57 -3.78
CA PRO A 179 24.44 -1.38 -4.62
C PRO A 179 24.46 -1.73 -6.11
N ALA A 180 24.22 -0.73 -6.95
CA ALA A 180 24.32 -0.87 -8.40
C ALA A 180 25.72 -1.37 -8.82
N PRO A 181 25.81 -2.31 -9.78
CA PRO A 181 27.09 -2.73 -10.33
C PRO A 181 27.82 -1.56 -11.00
N LYS A 182 29.16 -1.53 -10.90
CA LYS A 182 29.98 -0.47 -11.49
C LYS A 182 30.35 -0.73 -12.96
N ALA A 183 30.24 -1.96 -13.43
CA ALA A 183 30.58 -2.35 -14.79
C ALA A 183 29.69 -3.51 -15.27
N PRO A 184 29.37 -3.59 -16.58
CA PRO A 184 28.63 -4.71 -17.15
C PRO A 184 29.41 -6.02 -17.00
N ARG A 185 28.69 -7.13 -16.90
CA ARG A 185 29.23 -8.48 -16.93
C ARG A 185 29.64 -8.83 -18.35
N LYS A 186 30.76 -9.54 -18.50
CA LYS A 186 31.11 -10.20 -19.76
C LYS A 186 30.31 -11.49 -19.89
N LEU A 187 29.68 -11.70 -21.04
CA LEU A 187 28.97 -12.96 -21.29
C LEU A 187 29.98 -14.08 -21.54
N ALA A 188 29.87 -15.16 -20.77
CA ALA A 188 30.68 -16.35 -21.00
C ALA A 188 30.10 -17.15 -22.18
N GLY A 189 30.86 -17.26 -23.27
CA GLY A 189 30.46 -18.01 -24.46
C GLY A 189 29.32 -17.37 -25.27
N PRO A 190 28.80 -18.08 -26.29
CA PRO A 190 27.64 -17.61 -27.06
C PRO A 190 26.40 -17.52 -26.18
N LEU A 191 25.39 -16.74 -26.60
CA LEU A 191 24.14 -16.58 -25.85
C LEU A 191 23.48 -17.91 -25.52
N ALA A 192 23.38 -18.83 -26.50
CA ALA A 192 22.88 -20.19 -26.35
C ALA A 192 21.51 -20.28 -25.63
N GLY A 193 20.59 -19.36 -25.94
CA GLY A 193 19.24 -19.34 -25.37
C GLY A 193 18.17 -19.95 -26.29
N ASP A 194 17.07 -20.41 -25.70
CA ASP A 194 15.88 -20.91 -26.39
C ASP A 194 14.77 -19.85 -26.37
N ALA A 195 14.38 -19.36 -27.54
CA ALA A 195 13.39 -18.30 -27.68
C ALA A 195 11.97 -18.72 -27.27
N ALA A 196 11.61 -20.01 -27.38
CA ALA A 196 10.30 -20.49 -26.95
C ALA A 196 10.20 -20.50 -25.42
N LYS A 197 11.25 -20.97 -24.74
CA LYS A 197 11.36 -20.86 -23.27
C LYS A 197 11.42 -19.41 -22.81
N GLY A 198 12.13 -18.55 -23.54
CA GLY A 198 12.20 -17.12 -23.28
C GLY A 198 10.83 -16.44 -23.37
N ALA A 199 10.03 -16.80 -24.36
CA ALA A 199 8.66 -16.33 -24.50
C ALA A 199 7.80 -16.75 -23.31
N ASP A 200 7.86 -18.02 -22.88
CA ASP A 200 7.09 -18.50 -21.72
C ASP A 200 7.49 -17.75 -20.44
N LEU A 201 8.79 -17.58 -20.15
CA LEU A 201 9.26 -16.80 -19.00
C LEU A 201 8.78 -15.34 -19.04
N THR A 202 8.80 -14.73 -20.22
CA THR A 202 8.47 -13.31 -20.39
C THR A 202 6.95 -13.06 -20.27
N LEU A 203 6.13 -14.02 -20.69
CA LEU A 203 4.69 -13.86 -20.87
C LEU A 203 3.83 -14.54 -19.80
N SER A 204 4.26 -15.69 -19.27
CA SER A 204 3.45 -16.52 -18.38
C SER A 204 3.39 -15.98 -16.94
N GLY A 205 4.29 -15.07 -16.57
CA GLY A 205 4.46 -14.64 -15.18
C GLY A 205 4.87 -15.79 -14.24
N ARG A 206 5.30 -16.94 -14.79
CA ARG A 206 5.89 -18.07 -14.07
C ARG A 206 7.40 -17.89 -13.98
N GLY A 207 8.00 -18.29 -12.86
CA GLY A 207 9.32 -17.78 -12.48
C GLY A 207 9.18 -16.32 -12.03
N ALA A 208 10.08 -15.81 -11.20
CA ALA A 208 9.82 -14.55 -10.50
C ALA A 208 9.75 -13.30 -11.40
N ALA A 209 9.89 -13.42 -12.73
CA ALA A 209 9.80 -12.34 -13.71
C ALA A 209 8.42 -12.29 -14.40
N ASN A 210 7.76 -11.13 -14.29
CA ASN A 210 6.50 -10.82 -14.98
C ASN A 210 6.72 -9.60 -15.87
N CYS A 211 7.50 -9.77 -16.95
CA CYS A 211 7.91 -8.68 -17.84
C CYS A 211 6.70 -7.91 -18.40
N LEU A 212 5.62 -8.65 -18.70
CA LEU A 212 4.35 -8.12 -19.18
C LEU A 212 3.68 -7.13 -18.20
N ALA A 213 4.06 -7.16 -16.91
CA ALA A 213 3.59 -6.17 -15.95
C ALA A 213 4.01 -4.75 -16.28
N CYS A 214 5.19 -4.58 -16.88
CA CYS A 214 5.71 -3.25 -17.19
C CYS A 214 5.80 -3.00 -18.68
N HIS A 215 5.97 -4.04 -19.50
CA HIS A 215 6.26 -3.92 -20.92
C HIS A 215 5.14 -4.48 -21.79
N VAL A 216 4.96 -3.87 -22.96
CA VAL A 216 4.40 -4.55 -24.14
C VAL A 216 5.50 -5.44 -24.72
N VAL A 217 5.20 -6.72 -24.95
CA VAL A 217 6.19 -7.69 -25.44
C VAL A 217 5.64 -8.55 -26.58
N GLY A 218 5.80 -8.06 -27.80
CA GLY A 218 5.45 -8.79 -29.01
C GLY A 218 3.94 -9.03 -29.16
N ASP A 219 3.58 -9.83 -30.16
CA ASP A 219 2.20 -10.18 -30.51
C ASP A 219 1.59 -11.28 -29.62
N ARG A 220 2.43 -12.16 -29.07
CA ARG A 220 2.02 -13.27 -28.17
C ARG A 220 1.63 -12.80 -26.76
N GLY A 221 2.02 -11.58 -26.38
CA GLY A 221 1.93 -11.05 -25.03
C GLY A 221 0.94 -9.89 -24.86
N THR A 222 -0.26 -9.98 -25.43
CA THR A 222 -1.14 -8.81 -25.57
C THR A 222 -2.31 -8.75 -24.59
N ASN A 223 -2.42 -9.68 -23.64
CA ASN A 223 -3.46 -9.61 -22.61
C ASN A 223 -3.06 -8.65 -21.48
N LEU A 224 -3.62 -7.43 -21.53
CA LEU A 224 -3.40 -6.35 -20.56
C LEU A 224 -1.91 -6.12 -20.20
N PRO A 225 -1.01 -5.84 -21.16
CA PRO A 225 0.33 -5.32 -20.86
C PRO A 225 0.28 -4.01 -20.07
N GLY A 226 1.39 -3.73 -19.39
CA GLY A 226 1.70 -2.39 -18.89
C GLY A 226 2.47 -1.53 -19.89
N ASN A 227 2.56 -0.23 -19.60
CA ASN A 227 3.39 0.74 -20.33
C ASN A 227 4.35 1.51 -19.40
N VAL A 228 4.67 0.95 -18.23
CA VAL A 228 5.69 1.49 -17.32
C VAL A 228 7.07 1.46 -17.97
N GLY A 229 7.41 0.33 -18.57
CA GLY A 229 8.61 0.12 -19.35
C GLY A 229 8.35 0.37 -20.85
N PRO A 230 9.42 0.51 -21.65
CA PRO A 230 9.29 0.68 -23.10
C PRO A 230 8.62 -0.52 -23.77
N ASP A 231 7.96 -0.29 -24.89
CA ASP A 231 7.53 -1.35 -25.80
C ASP A 231 8.76 -2.09 -26.35
N LEU A 232 8.76 -3.41 -26.19
CA LEU A 232 9.84 -4.31 -26.60
C LEU A 232 9.53 -5.08 -27.89
N SER A 233 8.36 -4.87 -28.50
CA SER A 233 7.90 -5.65 -29.67
C SER A 233 8.79 -5.51 -30.90
N GLU A 234 9.56 -4.43 -30.96
CA GLU A 234 10.52 -4.16 -32.04
C GLU A 234 11.97 -4.05 -31.55
N ILE A 235 12.27 -4.59 -30.36
CA ILE A 235 13.59 -4.44 -29.74
C ILE A 235 14.73 -5.02 -30.61
N ALA A 236 14.46 -6.05 -31.42
CA ALA A 236 15.45 -6.63 -32.32
C ALA A 236 15.94 -5.61 -33.38
N LYS A 237 15.08 -4.67 -33.79
CA LYS A 237 15.45 -3.61 -34.76
C LYS A 237 16.47 -2.62 -34.21
N ARG A 238 16.63 -2.54 -32.88
CA ARG A 238 17.60 -1.61 -32.25
C ARG A 238 19.05 -2.09 -32.36
N GLY A 239 19.30 -3.33 -32.81
CA GLY A 239 20.65 -3.83 -33.08
C GLY A 239 21.55 -3.96 -31.83
N HIS A 240 20.97 -4.07 -30.63
CA HIS A 240 21.74 -4.27 -29.42
C HIS A 240 22.44 -5.64 -29.42
N SER A 241 23.64 -5.70 -28.84
CA SER A 241 24.39 -6.95 -28.69
C SER A 241 23.75 -7.87 -27.65
N ASP A 242 24.06 -9.17 -27.73
CA ASP A 242 23.62 -10.18 -26.76
C ASP A 242 24.05 -9.82 -25.35
N GLU A 243 25.29 -9.34 -25.20
CA GLU A 243 25.85 -8.91 -23.92
C GLU A 243 25.12 -7.69 -23.36
N TYR A 244 24.76 -6.71 -24.19
CA TYR A 244 24.00 -5.54 -23.75
C TYR A 244 22.61 -5.95 -23.23
N LEU A 245 21.86 -6.71 -24.03
CA LEU A 245 20.52 -7.16 -23.65
C LEU A 245 20.56 -8.05 -22.41
N TYR A 246 21.53 -8.96 -22.33
CA TYR A 246 21.76 -9.79 -21.15
C TYR A 246 22.01 -8.94 -19.91
N ASN A 247 22.88 -7.94 -19.97
CA ASN A 247 23.17 -7.09 -18.81
C ASN A 247 21.98 -6.22 -18.41
N TYR A 248 21.18 -5.76 -19.38
CA TYR A 248 19.97 -4.99 -19.08
C TYR A 248 18.94 -5.85 -18.33
N VAL A 249 18.75 -7.11 -18.73
CA VAL A 249 17.87 -8.06 -18.03
C VAL A 249 18.49 -8.51 -16.70
N TYR A 250 19.80 -8.74 -16.63
CA TYR A 250 20.49 -9.19 -15.43
C TYR A 250 20.45 -8.14 -14.31
N ASP A 251 20.87 -6.91 -14.62
CA ASP A 251 20.85 -5.77 -13.70
C ASP A 251 20.99 -4.44 -14.45
N ALA A 252 19.85 -3.86 -14.86
CA ALA A 252 19.81 -2.56 -15.53
C ALA A 252 20.44 -1.40 -14.73
N ARG A 253 20.67 -1.56 -13.41
CA ARG A 253 21.29 -0.52 -12.58
C ARG A 253 22.71 -0.17 -13.00
N VAL A 254 23.37 -1.08 -13.72
CA VAL A 254 24.70 -0.84 -14.30
C VAL A 254 24.70 0.27 -15.36
N TYR A 255 23.56 0.48 -16.04
CA TYR A 255 23.38 1.55 -17.02
C TYR A 255 22.63 2.75 -16.43
N ASN A 256 21.71 2.51 -15.50
CA ASN A 256 20.93 3.54 -14.83
C ASN A 256 20.60 3.11 -13.40
N ALA A 257 21.36 3.60 -12.41
CA ALA A 257 21.14 3.29 -11.01
C ALA A 257 19.74 3.64 -10.49
N GLY A 258 19.06 4.62 -11.12
CA GLY A 258 17.70 5.05 -10.80
C GLY A 258 16.60 4.38 -11.62
N THR A 259 16.91 3.27 -12.29
CA THR A 259 15.95 2.48 -13.10
C THR A 259 14.82 1.91 -12.25
N VAL A 260 13.66 1.71 -12.88
CA VAL A 260 12.51 0.98 -12.33
C VAL A 260 12.52 -0.50 -12.73
N MET A 261 13.50 -0.91 -13.54
CA MET A 261 13.65 -2.31 -13.95
C MET A 261 14.26 -3.11 -12.79
N PRO A 262 13.61 -4.19 -12.33
CA PRO A 262 14.15 -5.01 -11.27
C PRO A 262 15.49 -5.65 -11.65
N PRO A 263 16.44 -5.80 -10.71
CA PRO A 263 17.71 -6.47 -10.94
C PRO A 263 17.54 -7.99 -10.93
N TRP A 264 16.94 -8.54 -12.00
CA TRP A 264 16.46 -9.92 -12.05
C TRP A 264 17.54 -10.97 -11.74
N GLY A 265 18.73 -10.83 -12.33
CA GLY A 265 19.85 -11.72 -12.08
C GLY A 265 20.54 -11.43 -10.75
N ALA A 266 20.87 -10.15 -10.49
CA ALA A 266 21.63 -9.78 -9.30
C ALA A 266 20.90 -10.05 -7.97
N HIS A 267 19.56 -10.04 -7.96
CA HIS A 267 18.75 -10.39 -6.79
C HIS A 267 18.27 -11.85 -6.80
N GLY A 268 18.72 -12.67 -7.75
CA GLY A 268 18.42 -14.10 -7.83
C GLY A 268 16.97 -14.43 -8.18
N LEU A 269 16.27 -13.53 -8.88
CA LEU A 269 14.92 -13.77 -9.40
C LEU A 269 14.95 -14.67 -10.64
N LEU A 270 16.03 -14.56 -11.44
CA LEU A 270 16.29 -15.37 -12.62
C LEU A 270 17.71 -15.92 -12.61
N LYS A 271 17.86 -17.15 -13.09
CA LYS A 271 19.15 -17.80 -13.35
C LYS A 271 19.75 -17.29 -14.66
N ASP A 272 21.05 -17.49 -14.82
CA ASP A 272 21.81 -17.13 -16.03
C ASP A 272 21.18 -17.69 -17.32
N GLU A 273 20.81 -18.97 -17.29
CA GLU A 273 20.17 -19.67 -18.41
C GLU A 273 18.80 -19.08 -18.78
N GLU A 274 17.98 -18.74 -17.77
CA GLU A 274 16.66 -18.14 -17.97
C GLU A 274 16.78 -16.76 -18.62
N ILE A 275 17.77 -15.96 -18.21
CA ILE A 275 18.06 -14.66 -18.82
C ILE A 275 18.49 -14.85 -20.29
N ARG A 276 19.32 -15.84 -20.59
CA ARG A 276 19.73 -16.15 -21.97
C ARG A 276 18.54 -16.52 -22.85
N HIS A 277 17.59 -17.31 -22.33
CA HIS A 277 16.35 -17.63 -23.03
C HIS A 277 15.52 -16.36 -23.32
N ILE A 278 15.36 -15.48 -22.33
CA ILE A 278 14.66 -14.20 -22.51
C ILE A 278 15.33 -13.36 -23.60
N VAL A 279 16.65 -13.20 -23.56
CA VAL A 279 17.38 -12.43 -24.59
C VAL A 279 17.20 -13.06 -25.98
N ALA A 280 17.25 -14.40 -26.09
CA ALA A 280 17.00 -15.09 -27.34
C ALA A 280 15.59 -14.79 -27.88
N TYR A 281 14.58 -14.73 -27.01
CA TYR A 281 13.23 -14.31 -27.39
C TYR A 281 13.17 -12.84 -27.82
N LEU A 282 13.77 -11.92 -27.06
CA LEU A 282 13.79 -10.49 -27.40
C LEU A 282 14.39 -10.24 -28.79
N LYS A 283 15.42 -11.00 -29.18
CA LYS A 283 16.01 -10.92 -30.53
C LYS A 283 15.11 -11.39 -31.66
N THR A 284 14.00 -12.07 -31.36
CA THR A 284 12.97 -12.43 -32.36
C THR A 284 11.94 -11.32 -32.59
N LEU A 285 11.88 -10.32 -31.71
CA LEU A 285 10.84 -9.29 -31.71
C LEU A 285 11.19 -8.14 -32.66
N ALA A 286 10.68 -8.21 -33.89
CA ALA A 286 10.92 -7.24 -34.96
C ALA A 286 9.62 -6.64 -35.55
N VAL A 287 8.47 -6.87 -34.94
CA VAL A 287 7.18 -6.40 -35.45
C VAL A 287 6.38 -5.73 -34.33
N PRO A 288 5.64 -4.64 -34.62
CA PRO A 288 4.81 -3.98 -33.62
C PRO A 288 3.81 -4.96 -32.97
N ALA A 289 3.51 -4.75 -31.69
CA ALA A 289 2.48 -5.52 -31.00
C ALA A 289 1.12 -5.37 -31.70
N ARG A 290 0.35 -6.46 -31.71
CA ARG A 290 -1.02 -6.48 -32.22
C ARG A 290 -1.98 -6.78 -31.08
N PHE A 291 -2.75 -5.78 -30.69
CA PHE A 291 -3.75 -5.91 -29.63
C PHE A 291 -5.07 -6.47 -30.19
N LYS A 292 -5.71 -7.36 -29.44
CA LYS A 292 -7.00 -7.95 -29.85
C LYS A 292 -8.13 -6.93 -29.83
N ASN A 293 -8.06 -5.97 -28.92
CA ASN A 293 -9.03 -4.89 -28.76
C ASN A 293 -8.32 -3.64 -28.20
N PRO A 294 -8.99 -2.47 -28.22
CA PRO A 294 -8.39 -1.23 -27.70
C PRO A 294 -8.09 -1.22 -26.19
N LEU A 295 -8.71 -2.09 -25.38
CA LEU A 295 -8.44 -2.15 -23.94
C LEU A 295 -7.14 -2.89 -23.62
N ASP A 296 -6.71 -3.79 -24.49
CA ASP A 296 -5.42 -4.47 -24.40
C ASP A 296 -4.25 -3.52 -24.68
N ASP A 297 -4.46 -2.48 -25.48
CA ASP A 297 -3.49 -1.43 -25.76
C ASP A 297 -3.41 -0.43 -24.57
N PRO A 298 -2.30 -0.40 -23.80
CA PRO A 298 -2.19 0.44 -22.62
C PRO A 298 -2.21 1.94 -22.96
N ASP A 299 -1.89 2.33 -24.19
CA ASP A 299 -1.92 3.73 -24.63
C ASP A 299 -3.32 4.18 -25.04
N LYS A 300 -4.23 3.23 -25.30
CA LYS A 300 -5.64 3.49 -25.62
C LYS A 300 -6.61 3.16 -24.48
N ARG A 301 -6.15 2.47 -23.44
CA ARG A 301 -7.00 2.07 -22.31
C ARG A 301 -7.50 3.31 -21.55
N PRO A 302 -8.82 3.42 -21.28
CA PRO A 302 -9.37 4.57 -20.58
C PRO A 302 -8.85 4.62 -19.14
N VAL A 303 -8.42 5.80 -18.71
CA VAL A 303 -8.03 6.04 -17.31
C VAL A 303 -9.23 5.75 -16.40
N PRO A 304 -9.07 4.91 -15.35
CA PRO A 304 -10.17 4.59 -14.46
C PRO A 304 -10.67 5.85 -13.75
N LYS A 305 -11.99 6.04 -13.78
CA LYS A 305 -12.69 7.07 -13.01
C LYS A 305 -13.52 6.38 -11.94
N GLU A 306 -13.32 6.79 -10.70
CA GLU A 306 -14.15 6.33 -9.60
C GLU A 306 -15.40 7.20 -9.54
N HIS A 307 -16.54 6.61 -9.90
CA HIS A 307 -17.84 7.30 -9.91
C HIS A 307 -18.72 6.90 -8.73
N ARG A 308 -18.31 5.89 -7.95
CA ARG A 308 -19.06 5.46 -6.79
C ARG A 308 -19.00 6.52 -5.70
N ASP A 309 -20.13 6.75 -5.05
CA ASP A 309 -20.16 7.53 -3.82
C ASP A 309 -19.50 6.69 -2.71
N ASN A 310 -18.44 7.22 -2.12
CA ASN A 310 -17.76 6.61 -0.98
C ASN A 310 -18.70 6.49 0.24
N LEU A 311 -19.67 7.40 0.39
CA LEU A 311 -20.47 7.55 1.61
C LEU A 311 -21.85 6.90 1.50
N ASP A 312 -22.23 6.38 0.34
CA ASP A 312 -23.46 5.62 0.16
C ASP A 312 -23.28 4.18 0.70
N PRO A 313 -23.99 3.78 1.77
CA PRO A 313 -23.88 2.44 2.34
C PRO A 313 -24.30 1.31 1.39
N MET A 314 -25.14 1.60 0.40
CA MET A 314 -25.56 0.61 -0.62
C MET A 314 -24.47 0.36 -1.66
N VAL A 315 -23.53 1.30 -1.81
CA VAL A 315 -22.44 1.23 -2.79
C VAL A 315 -21.11 0.88 -2.13
N ASN A 316 -20.87 1.37 -0.92
CA ASN A 316 -19.66 1.12 -0.15
C ASN A 316 -19.94 0.21 1.05
N PRO A 317 -19.66 -1.10 0.94
CA PRO A 317 -19.79 -2.01 2.06
C PRO A 317 -18.99 -1.56 3.27
N GLY A 318 -17.87 -0.84 3.10
CA GLY A 318 -17.06 -0.33 4.21
C GLY A 318 -17.80 0.58 5.20
N MET A 319 -19.00 1.07 4.84
CA MET A 319 -19.86 1.82 5.76
C MET A 319 -20.30 1.01 6.99
N TRP A 320 -20.29 -0.34 6.96
CA TRP A 320 -20.55 -1.16 8.15
C TRP A 320 -19.63 -0.80 9.33
N ALA A 321 -18.41 -0.34 9.04
CA ALA A 321 -17.42 0.04 10.04
C ALA A 321 -17.88 1.26 10.87
N ILE A 322 -18.70 2.13 10.28
CA ILE A 322 -19.26 3.30 10.96
C ILE A 322 -20.28 2.87 12.02
N ASP A 323 -21.16 1.93 11.69
CA ASP A 323 -22.15 1.44 12.63
C ASP A 323 -21.51 0.65 13.77
N LYS A 324 -20.55 -0.24 13.44
CA LYS A 324 -19.74 -0.92 14.47
C LYS A 324 -19.02 0.09 15.38
N ALA A 325 -18.45 1.15 14.83
CA ALA A 325 -17.76 2.14 15.64
C ALA A 325 -18.69 2.91 16.58
N LYS A 326 -19.95 3.19 16.20
CA LYS A 326 -20.96 3.78 17.08
C LYS A 326 -21.31 2.87 18.25
N GLU A 327 -21.34 1.56 18.03
CA GLU A 327 -21.50 0.57 19.10
C GLU A 327 -20.28 0.62 20.06
N LEU A 328 -19.07 0.57 19.51
CA LEU A 328 -17.81 0.66 20.28
C LEU A 328 -17.70 1.98 21.05
N TRP A 329 -18.18 3.09 20.48
CA TRP A 329 -18.19 4.42 21.10
C TRP A 329 -18.99 4.45 22.41
N SER A 330 -20.09 3.69 22.44
CA SER A 330 -21.00 3.62 23.57
C SER A 330 -20.63 2.50 24.56
N ALA A 331 -19.87 1.50 24.10
CA ALA A 331 -19.44 0.37 24.91
C ALA A 331 -18.54 0.80 26.07
N LYS A 332 -18.80 0.22 27.26
CA LYS A 332 -17.95 0.40 28.43
C LYS A 332 -16.73 -0.52 28.32
N GLY A 333 -15.55 0.05 28.53
CA GLY A 333 -14.33 -0.73 28.60
C GLY A 333 -14.08 -1.30 29.99
N PRO A 334 -12.95 -2.02 30.17
CA PRO A 334 -12.53 -2.58 31.45
C PRO A 334 -12.48 -1.59 32.62
N SER A 335 -12.29 -0.29 32.37
CA SER A 335 -12.35 0.75 33.42
C SER A 335 -13.77 1.18 33.79
N GLY A 336 -14.80 0.67 33.10
CA GLY A 336 -16.20 1.05 33.26
C GLY A 336 -16.62 2.32 32.52
N ALA A 337 -15.66 3.04 31.91
CA ALA A 337 -15.91 4.23 31.08
C ALA A 337 -16.11 3.88 29.59
N SER A 338 -16.76 4.78 28.85
CA SER A 338 -16.94 4.70 27.39
C SER A 338 -16.50 6.00 26.71
N CYS A 339 -16.32 5.98 25.38
CA CYS A 339 -15.98 7.20 24.63
C CYS A 339 -17.10 8.26 24.77
N ALA A 340 -18.35 7.81 24.67
CA ALA A 340 -19.54 8.63 24.85
C ALA A 340 -19.56 9.35 26.21
N ALA A 341 -19.04 8.75 27.28
CA ALA A 341 -19.05 9.35 28.60
C ALA A 341 -18.19 10.63 28.71
N CYS A 342 -17.20 10.82 27.83
CA CYS A 342 -16.32 12.00 27.86
C CYS A 342 -16.49 12.93 26.65
N HIS A 343 -16.98 12.40 25.52
CA HIS A 343 -16.98 13.12 24.23
C HIS A 343 -18.38 13.48 23.73
N HIS A 344 -19.39 13.58 24.61
CA HIS A 344 -20.78 13.87 24.24
C HIS A 344 -21.14 15.38 24.16
N THR A 345 -20.30 16.29 24.66
CA THR A 345 -20.60 17.73 24.64
C THR A 345 -19.36 18.58 24.31
N PRO A 346 -19.38 19.39 23.24
CA PRO A 346 -20.42 19.42 22.21
C PRO A 346 -20.53 18.05 21.51
N ASP A 347 -21.64 17.84 20.80
CA ASP A 347 -21.92 16.64 20.02
C ASP A 347 -20.69 16.17 19.22
N PRO A 348 -20.36 14.86 19.18
CA PRO A 348 -19.21 14.33 18.46
C PRO A 348 -19.02 14.89 17.05
N GLU A 349 -20.08 15.11 16.28
CA GLU A 349 -20.00 15.68 14.94
C GLU A 349 -19.37 17.08 14.95
N LEU A 350 -19.75 17.92 15.92
CA LEU A 350 -19.17 19.25 16.09
C LEU A 350 -17.75 19.18 16.65
N ARG A 351 -17.52 18.29 17.62
CA ARG A 351 -16.20 18.13 18.29
C ARG A 351 -15.12 17.63 17.32
N PHE A 352 -15.45 16.68 16.45
CA PHE A 352 -14.48 16.02 15.57
C PHE A 352 -14.50 16.52 14.13
N LYS A 353 -15.37 17.49 13.78
CA LYS A 353 -15.56 18.02 12.43
C LYS A 353 -14.28 18.33 11.64
N ALA A 354 -13.22 18.77 12.32
CA ALA A 354 -11.94 19.10 11.68
C ALA A 354 -10.74 18.35 12.28
N TRP A 355 -10.96 17.53 13.32
CA TRP A 355 -9.86 16.94 14.10
C TRP A 355 -8.98 16.05 13.22
N ALA A 356 -9.58 15.11 12.50
CA ALA A 356 -8.82 14.17 11.69
C ALA A 356 -8.14 14.80 10.48
N ALA A 357 -8.57 16.00 10.05
CA ALA A 357 -7.95 16.73 8.95
C ALA A 357 -6.56 17.32 9.30
N SER A 358 -6.25 17.41 10.60
CA SER A 358 -4.95 17.83 11.12
C SER A 358 -4.00 16.65 11.45
N MET A 359 -4.44 15.41 11.20
CA MET A 359 -3.70 14.18 11.47
C MET A 359 -3.06 13.62 10.18
N PRO A 360 -1.92 12.91 10.26
CA PRO A 360 -1.12 12.66 11.47
C PRO A 360 -0.29 13.89 11.89
N ARG A 361 0.21 13.88 13.13
CA ARG A 361 1.05 14.96 13.67
C ARG A 361 2.17 14.43 14.55
N TRP A 362 3.25 15.21 14.69
CA TRP A 362 4.31 14.86 15.64
C TRP A 362 3.79 14.91 17.08
N ASP A 363 3.95 13.83 17.83
CA ASP A 363 3.65 13.78 19.26
C ASP A 363 4.95 13.83 20.08
N LYS A 364 5.07 14.86 20.92
CA LYS A 364 6.28 15.08 21.73
C LYS A 364 6.44 14.03 22.83
N THR A 365 5.34 13.49 23.35
CA THR A 365 5.36 12.52 24.46
C THR A 365 5.81 11.15 23.96
N LEU A 366 5.38 10.76 22.76
CA LEU A 366 5.77 9.52 22.10
C LEU A 366 7.10 9.64 21.35
N GLY A 367 7.56 10.85 21.05
CA GLY A 367 8.78 11.08 20.27
C GLY A 367 8.68 10.57 18.82
N LYS A 368 7.46 10.52 18.26
CA LYS A 368 7.20 10.07 16.89
C LYS A 368 5.92 10.68 16.31
N VAL A 369 5.71 10.48 15.01
CA VAL A 369 4.46 10.84 14.36
C VAL A 369 3.33 9.93 14.85
N LEU A 370 2.26 10.55 15.34
CA LEU A 370 1.04 9.89 15.80
C LEU A 370 -0.06 9.98 14.72
N GLY A 371 -0.47 8.82 14.23
CA GLY A 371 -1.63 8.65 13.34
C GLY A 371 -2.94 8.41 14.11
N VAL A 372 -4.06 8.36 13.38
CA VAL A 372 -5.40 8.18 13.98
C VAL A 372 -5.54 6.79 14.63
N GLU A 373 -5.08 5.75 13.95
CA GLU A 373 -5.15 4.35 14.40
C GLU A 373 -4.36 4.14 15.70
N GLU A 374 -3.16 4.72 15.79
CA GLU A 374 -2.36 4.65 17.01
C GLU A 374 -2.96 5.50 18.14
N PHE A 375 -3.51 6.68 17.81
CA PHE A 375 -4.23 7.51 18.78
C PHE A 375 -5.41 6.74 19.39
N VAL A 376 -6.21 6.05 18.57
CA VAL A 376 -7.34 5.22 19.03
C VAL A 376 -6.88 4.20 20.06
N PHE A 377 -5.82 3.43 19.76
CA PHE A 377 -5.29 2.45 20.71
C PHE A 377 -4.85 3.12 22.02
N ARG A 378 -4.00 4.16 21.93
CA ARG A 378 -3.37 4.77 23.10
C ARG A 378 -4.39 5.48 23.98
N HIS A 379 -5.32 6.20 23.38
CA HIS A 379 -6.36 6.92 24.10
C HIS A 379 -7.36 5.95 24.75
N ALA A 380 -7.83 4.93 24.02
CA ALA A 380 -8.75 3.93 24.56
C ALA A 380 -8.11 3.16 25.73
N LYS A 381 -6.85 2.74 25.59
CA LYS A 381 -6.13 2.02 26.65
C LYS A 381 -6.00 2.84 27.93
N ALA A 382 -5.74 4.14 27.84
CA ALA A 382 -5.58 5.00 29.01
C ALA A 382 -6.88 5.43 29.68
N THR A 383 -8.01 5.43 28.97
CA THR A 383 -9.28 6.02 29.46
C THR A 383 -10.34 4.97 29.74
N THR A 384 -10.61 4.09 28.78
CA THR A 384 -11.63 3.04 28.87
C THR A 384 -11.01 1.68 29.24
N GLY A 385 -9.69 1.54 29.10
CA GLY A 385 -8.98 0.27 29.28
C GLY A 385 -9.08 -0.66 28.07
N HIS A 386 -9.77 -0.27 26.99
CA HIS A 386 -9.83 -1.06 25.77
C HIS A 386 -8.46 -1.09 25.08
N ALA A 387 -8.03 -2.29 24.68
CA ALA A 387 -6.77 -2.51 23.98
C ALA A 387 -7.02 -2.86 22.50
N TRP A 388 -7.66 -1.96 21.75
CA TRP A 388 -7.90 -2.13 20.32
C TRP A 388 -6.60 -1.95 19.51
N LEU A 389 -5.84 -3.04 19.37
CA LEU A 389 -4.55 -3.04 18.67
C LEU A 389 -4.68 -2.57 17.23
N MET A 390 -3.67 -1.84 16.75
CA MET A 390 -3.56 -1.46 15.34
C MET A 390 -3.53 -2.70 14.44
N GLY A 391 -4.18 -2.60 13.27
CA GLY A 391 -4.38 -3.71 12.35
C GLY A 391 -5.56 -4.62 12.70
N GLY A 392 -6.23 -4.40 13.84
CA GLY A 392 -7.49 -5.05 14.21
C GLY A 392 -8.72 -4.30 13.73
N ASP A 393 -9.82 -5.02 13.53
CA ASP A 393 -11.07 -4.46 12.97
C ASP A 393 -11.70 -3.38 13.85
N ASP A 394 -11.63 -3.50 15.19
CA ASP A 394 -12.18 -2.50 16.11
C ASP A 394 -11.43 -1.16 16.00
N ASN A 395 -10.10 -1.23 15.93
CA ASN A 395 -9.25 -0.06 15.74
C ASN A 395 -9.52 0.61 14.39
N ALA A 396 -9.54 -0.18 13.31
CA ALA A 396 -9.81 0.31 11.97
C ALA A 396 -11.22 0.93 11.84
N SER A 397 -12.23 0.34 12.50
CA SER A 397 -13.60 0.85 12.51
C SER A 397 -13.69 2.18 13.25
N MET A 398 -13.09 2.27 14.45
CA MET A 398 -13.07 3.51 15.21
C MET A 398 -12.28 4.62 14.50
N ALA A 399 -11.14 4.29 13.85
CA ALA A 399 -10.38 5.24 13.05
C ALA A 399 -11.18 5.73 11.82
N ALA A 400 -11.93 4.84 11.16
CA ALA A 400 -12.82 5.20 10.07
C ALA A 400 -13.92 6.15 10.53
N TYR A 401 -14.53 5.90 11.70
CA TYR A 401 -15.56 6.76 12.27
C TYR A 401 -15.05 8.16 12.62
N LEU A 402 -13.90 8.26 13.31
CA LEU A 402 -13.31 9.58 13.63
C LEU A 402 -12.96 10.40 12.38
N ARG A 403 -12.53 9.73 11.31
CA ARG A 403 -12.29 10.40 10.02
C ARG A 403 -13.60 10.72 9.26
N ASN A 404 -14.62 9.87 9.38
CA ASN A 404 -15.94 10.08 8.78
C ASN A 404 -16.65 11.32 9.37
N LEU A 405 -16.54 11.53 10.68
CA LEU A 405 -17.01 12.77 11.36
C LEU A 405 -16.31 14.03 10.81
N ALA A 406 -15.12 13.90 10.24
CA ALA A 406 -14.34 14.98 9.64
C ALA A 406 -14.46 15.06 8.11
N ASN A 407 -15.38 14.32 7.48
CA ASN A 407 -15.57 14.39 6.03
C ASN A 407 -15.89 15.81 5.55
N GLY A 408 -15.37 16.19 4.39
CA GLY A 408 -15.48 17.54 3.84
C GLY A 408 -14.57 18.59 4.51
N ALA A 409 -13.89 18.25 5.61
CA ALA A 409 -12.83 19.09 6.16
C ALA A 409 -11.61 19.11 5.23
N THR A 410 -10.93 20.26 5.19
CA THR A 410 -9.71 20.43 4.39
C THR A 410 -8.52 19.85 5.16
N ILE A 411 -7.79 18.92 4.55
CA ILE A 411 -6.56 18.36 5.09
C ILE A 411 -5.52 19.48 5.24
N ALA A 412 -4.95 19.60 6.44
CA ALA A 412 -3.99 20.62 6.81
C ALA A 412 -3.02 20.07 7.87
N VAL A 413 -2.12 19.19 7.47
CA VAL A 413 -1.02 18.73 8.35
C VAL A 413 0.12 19.74 8.36
N ASP A 414 0.62 20.06 9.56
CA ASP A 414 1.74 20.97 9.75
C ASP A 414 3.08 20.23 9.69
N VAL A 415 3.92 20.65 8.76
CA VAL A 415 5.27 20.14 8.51
C VAL A 415 6.31 21.27 8.46
N SER A 416 5.93 22.47 8.90
CA SER A 416 6.70 23.71 8.69
C SER A 416 7.92 23.83 9.60
N GLY A 417 7.96 23.15 10.75
CA GLY A 417 9.07 23.28 11.71
C GLY A 417 9.23 22.14 12.72
N GLY A 418 10.33 22.21 13.46
CA GLY A 418 10.68 21.27 14.53
C GLY A 418 10.78 19.81 14.08
N ALA A 419 10.50 18.90 15.01
CA ALA A 419 10.58 17.46 14.77
C ALA A 419 9.56 16.95 13.73
N ALA A 420 8.46 17.68 13.47
CA ALA A 420 7.53 17.36 12.40
C ALA A 420 8.18 17.50 11.01
N LYS A 421 9.04 18.51 10.82
CA LYS A 421 9.80 18.71 9.57
C LYS A 421 10.84 17.60 9.36
N GLU A 422 11.49 17.14 10.43
CA GLU A 422 12.44 16.04 10.37
C GLU A 422 11.74 14.71 10.05
N ALA A 423 10.61 14.44 10.69
CA ALA A 423 9.75 13.29 10.38
C ALA A 423 9.28 13.31 8.93
N TRP A 424 8.82 14.46 8.44
CA TRP A 424 8.46 14.64 7.05
C TRP A 424 9.63 14.35 6.10
N ALA A 425 10.84 14.82 6.43
CA ALA A 425 12.03 14.56 5.62
C ALA A 425 12.40 13.07 5.59
N ARG A 426 12.28 12.36 6.72
CA ARG A 426 12.45 10.90 6.78
C ARG A 426 11.38 10.18 5.95
N GLY A 427 10.12 10.61 6.02
CA GLY A 427 9.02 10.10 5.19
C GLY A 427 9.28 10.25 3.70
N LYS A 428 9.77 11.43 3.27
CA LYS A 428 10.21 11.66 1.89
C LYS A 428 11.35 10.73 1.48
N ALA A 429 12.34 10.54 2.35
CA ALA A 429 13.46 9.63 2.08
C ALA A 429 12.99 8.17 1.97
N ILE A 430 12.00 7.75 2.76
CA ILE A 430 11.37 6.42 2.63
C ILE A 430 10.64 6.31 1.28
N MET A 431 9.91 7.35 0.84
CA MET A 431 9.24 7.37 -0.46
C MET A 431 10.19 7.12 -1.65
N GLU A 432 11.44 7.59 -1.54
CA GLU A 432 12.48 7.47 -2.57
C GLU A 432 13.39 6.24 -2.39
N ARG A 433 13.27 5.52 -1.28
CA ARG A 433 14.15 4.37 -0.96
C ARG A 433 13.79 3.15 -1.78
N LYS A 434 14.80 2.55 -2.43
CA LYS A 434 14.69 1.25 -3.11
C LYS A 434 14.61 0.13 -2.07
N ILE A 435 13.50 -0.59 -2.05
CA ILE A 435 13.24 -1.67 -1.11
C ILE A 435 12.87 -2.99 -1.82
N GLY A 436 12.96 -4.07 -1.08
CA GLY A 436 12.55 -5.40 -1.47
C GLY A 436 13.41 -6.05 -2.54
N ARG A 437 13.04 -7.29 -2.85
CA ARG A 437 13.66 -8.11 -3.88
C ARG A 437 13.58 -7.47 -5.26
N LEU A 438 12.51 -6.73 -5.57
CA LEU A 438 12.39 -6.02 -6.84
C LEU A 438 13.17 -4.71 -6.89
N ASN A 439 13.74 -4.25 -5.76
CA ASN A 439 14.50 -3.00 -5.67
C ASN A 439 13.70 -1.79 -6.18
N LEU A 440 12.46 -1.65 -5.71
CA LEU A 440 11.55 -0.57 -6.10
C LEU A 440 11.32 0.37 -4.93
N ALA A 441 11.18 1.66 -5.23
CA ALA A 441 10.74 2.69 -4.31
C ALA A 441 9.26 3.00 -4.53
N CYS A 442 8.57 3.53 -3.51
CA CYS A 442 7.20 4.01 -3.67
C CYS A 442 7.08 5.02 -4.82
N ALA A 443 8.08 5.91 -4.95
CA ALA A 443 8.16 6.90 -6.02
C ALA A 443 8.34 6.29 -7.43
N ASP A 444 8.89 5.07 -7.56
CA ASP A 444 9.04 4.46 -8.89
C ASP A 444 7.68 4.20 -9.55
N CYS A 445 6.66 3.89 -8.74
CA CYS A 445 5.30 3.63 -9.21
C CYS A 445 4.38 4.85 -9.05
N HIS A 446 4.59 5.67 -8.02
CA HIS A 446 3.63 6.69 -7.58
C HIS A 446 4.13 8.13 -7.69
N SER A 447 5.22 8.39 -8.43
CA SER A 447 5.60 9.74 -8.86
C SER A 447 5.39 9.91 -10.36
N VAL A 448 4.84 11.06 -10.76
CA VAL A 448 4.59 11.44 -12.16
C VAL A 448 5.88 11.49 -12.98
N GLN A 449 7.02 11.83 -12.37
CA GLN A 449 8.32 11.82 -13.04
C GLN A 449 8.83 10.40 -13.35
N LYS A 450 8.18 9.36 -12.79
CA LYS A 450 8.54 7.95 -12.99
C LYS A 450 7.41 7.23 -13.71
N SER A 451 6.53 6.53 -12.98
CA SER A 451 5.53 5.63 -13.56
C SER A 451 4.11 5.90 -13.11
N ALA A 452 3.86 6.95 -12.32
CA ALA A 452 2.48 7.33 -12.05
C ALA A 452 1.77 7.73 -13.35
N ASN A 453 0.47 7.52 -13.39
CA ASN A 453 -0.39 7.67 -14.55
C ASN A 453 -0.01 6.76 -15.73
N ARG A 454 0.49 5.57 -15.41
CA ARG A 454 0.75 4.48 -16.36
C ARG A 454 0.10 3.18 -15.89
N TRP A 455 0.03 2.23 -16.79
CA TRP A 455 -0.52 0.90 -16.54
C TRP A 455 0.57 -0.08 -16.14
N ALA A 456 0.37 -0.75 -15.00
CA ALA A 456 1.09 -1.96 -14.63
C ALA A 456 0.13 -3.15 -14.77
N ARG A 457 0.31 -3.99 -15.80
CA ARG A 457 -0.77 -4.85 -16.30
C ARG A 457 -2.08 -4.05 -16.50
N GLY A 458 -3.21 -4.58 -16.03
CA GLY A 458 -4.51 -3.91 -15.95
C GLY A 458 -4.65 -2.88 -14.83
N GLN A 459 -3.64 -2.67 -13.98
CA GLN A 459 -3.73 -1.76 -12.84
C GLN A 459 -3.23 -0.37 -13.22
N TRP A 460 -4.07 0.65 -13.02
CA TRP A 460 -3.65 2.05 -13.12
C TRP A 460 -2.84 2.45 -11.90
N LEU A 461 -1.65 3.00 -12.12
CA LEU A 461 -0.78 3.52 -11.07
C LEU A 461 -1.11 4.99 -10.82
N ALA A 462 -1.85 5.28 -9.75
CA ALA A 462 -2.16 6.67 -9.37
C ALA A 462 -0.92 7.40 -8.81
N ASP A 463 -0.92 8.73 -8.93
CA ASP A 463 0.05 9.62 -8.28
C ASP A 463 -0.15 9.65 -6.76
N ALA A 464 0.93 9.79 -6.00
CA ALA A 464 0.93 9.75 -4.54
C ALA A 464 0.03 10.81 -3.89
N LYS A 465 -0.17 11.94 -4.58
CA LYS A 465 -1.11 12.98 -4.17
C LYS A 465 -2.53 12.44 -4.14
N GLY A 466 -3.18 12.49 -2.99
CA GLY A 466 -4.55 12.01 -2.80
C GLY A 466 -4.67 10.65 -2.14
N PHE A 467 -3.56 9.95 -1.87
CA PHE A 467 -3.61 8.60 -1.32
C PHE A 467 -4.29 8.55 0.04
N THR A 468 -3.98 9.45 0.96
CA THR A 468 -4.44 9.34 2.35
C THR A 468 -5.85 9.89 2.59
N VAL A 469 -6.42 10.61 1.60
CA VAL A 469 -7.70 11.34 1.70
C VAL A 469 -8.88 10.44 2.07
N HIS A 470 -8.81 9.18 1.67
CA HIS A 470 -9.91 8.24 1.72
C HIS A 470 -9.62 7.00 2.57
N PHE A 471 -8.60 7.05 3.43
CA PHE A 471 -8.28 5.94 4.36
C PHE A 471 -8.89 6.19 5.74
N PRO A 472 -9.33 5.13 6.46
CA PRO A 472 -9.46 3.74 6.02
C PRO A 472 -10.38 3.55 4.80
N THR A 473 -10.05 2.58 3.95
CA THR A 473 -10.74 2.35 2.67
C THR A 473 -11.19 0.91 2.53
N TRP A 474 -12.37 0.69 1.98
CA TRP A 474 -12.85 -0.63 1.60
C TRP A 474 -12.14 -1.10 0.35
N ARG A 475 -11.42 -2.21 0.46
CA ARG A 475 -10.68 -2.80 -0.65
C ARG A 475 -11.50 -3.91 -1.30
N THR A 476 -12.08 -3.65 -2.48
CA THR A 476 -13.03 -4.58 -3.11
C THR A 476 -12.41 -5.92 -3.52
N SER A 477 -11.13 -5.94 -3.92
CA SER A 477 -10.42 -7.20 -4.22
C SER A 477 -10.16 -8.09 -2.99
N ARG A 478 -10.33 -7.54 -1.78
CA ARG A 478 -10.10 -8.26 -0.51
C ARG A 478 -11.35 -8.40 0.35
N ASN A 479 -12.43 -7.68 0.01
CA ASN A 479 -13.65 -7.61 0.79
C ASN A 479 -13.36 -7.23 2.26
N GLN A 480 -12.49 -6.23 2.47
CA GLN A 480 -11.98 -5.85 3.78
C GLN A 480 -11.72 -4.33 3.86
N LEU A 481 -11.93 -3.75 5.05
CA LEU A 481 -11.51 -2.39 5.38
C LEU A 481 -10.01 -2.37 5.69
N TRP A 482 -9.28 -1.50 5.02
CA TRP A 482 -7.83 -1.34 5.20
C TRP A 482 -7.53 0.07 5.64
N ASP A 483 -6.81 0.21 6.76
CA ASP A 483 -6.14 1.45 7.13
C ASP A 483 -4.89 1.69 6.27
N ILE A 484 -4.29 2.88 6.41
CA ILE A 484 -3.13 3.27 5.61
C ILE A 484 -1.87 2.46 5.94
N ARG A 485 -1.70 2.01 7.19
CA ARG A 485 -0.55 1.19 7.62
C ARG A 485 -0.60 -0.17 6.94
N ARG A 486 -1.78 -0.80 6.94
CA ARG A 486 -2.00 -2.05 6.22
C ARG A 486 -1.72 -1.92 4.74
N ARG A 487 -2.04 -0.77 4.13
CA ARG A 487 -1.66 -0.49 2.74
C ARG A 487 -0.15 -0.43 2.55
N PHE A 488 0.60 0.26 3.42
CA PHE A 488 2.07 0.31 3.34
C PHE A 488 2.70 -1.08 3.46
N GLN A 489 2.23 -1.88 4.42
CA GLN A 489 2.70 -3.25 4.61
C GLN A 489 2.46 -4.11 3.36
N TRP A 490 1.27 -4.00 2.74
CA TRP A 490 1.00 -4.71 1.49
C TRP A 490 1.90 -4.25 0.34
N CYS A 491 2.17 -2.95 0.22
CA CYS A 491 3.09 -2.42 -0.79
C CYS A 491 4.50 -3.03 -0.63
N ASN A 492 5.01 -3.12 0.60
CA ASN A 492 6.30 -3.76 0.89
C ASN A 492 6.29 -5.23 0.47
N VAL A 493 5.28 -5.98 0.90
CA VAL A 493 5.15 -7.42 0.64
C VAL A 493 5.04 -7.71 -0.85
N ALA A 494 4.28 -6.90 -1.60
CA ALA A 494 4.06 -7.09 -3.03
C ALA A 494 5.35 -7.01 -3.87
N ILE A 495 6.38 -6.31 -3.38
CA ILE A 495 7.68 -6.18 -4.05
C ILE A 495 8.81 -6.99 -3.39
N GLY A 496 8.43 -7.87 -2.45
CA GLY A 496 9.34 -8.74 -1.73
C GLY A 496 10.23 -8.00 -0.74
N ALA A 497 9.66 -7.06 0.03
CA ALA A 497 10.29 -6.41 1.17
C ALA A 497 9.66 -6.89 2.48
N THR A 498 10.42 -6.82 3.58
CA THR A 498 9.89 -7.05 4.92
C THR A 498 8.95 -5.93 5.33
N ASP A 499 7.77 -6.27 5.82
CA ASP A 499 6.83 -5.35 6.45
C ASP A 499 7.18 -5.14 7.92
N LEU A 500 6.92 -3.94 8.42
CA LEU A 500 7.11 -3.59 9.83
C LEU A 500 5.79 -3.71 10.60
N PRO A 501 5.81 -3.71 11.94
CA PRO A 501 4.59 -3.56 12.73
C PRO A 501 3.84 -2.25 12.36
N PRO A 502 2.49 -2.21 12.43
CA PRO A 502 1.70 -1.03 12.06
C PRO A 502 2.05 0.26 12.81
N ASP A 503 2.57 0.16 14.04
CA ASP A 503 2.97 1.27 14.89
C ASP A 503 4.45 1.68 14.74
N ALA A 504 5.16 1.11 13.77
CA ALA A 504 6.53 1.50 13.45
C ALA A 504 6.64 3.00 13.09
N GLY A 505 7.67 3.67 13.60
CA GLY A 505 7.88 5.10 13.41
C GLY A 505 8.06 5.49 11.93
N GLU A 506 8.66 4.61 11.13
CA GLU A 506 8.87 4.77 9.69
C GLU A 506 7.55 4.90 8.94
N TYR A 507 6.53 4.13 9.34
CA TYR A 507 5.21 4.29 8.74
C TYR A 507 4.60 5.63 9.16
N GLY A 508 4.75 6.04 10.42
CA GLY A 508 4.39 7.38 10.91
C GLY A 508 4.94 8.49 10.02
N ASP A 509 6.26 8.50 9.85
CA ASP A 509 6.97 9.46 9.00
C ASP A 509 6.44 9.44 7.55
N LEU A 510 6.22 8.24 6.98
CA LEU A 510 5.69 8.07 5.62
C LEU A 510 4.24 8.60 5.46
N GLU A 511 3.36 8.36 6.43
CA GLU A 511 1.98 8.89 6.38
C GLU A 511 1.96 10.40 6.51
N LEU A 512 2.82 11.00 7.35
CA LEU A 512 2.93 12.46 7.45
C LEU A 512 3.35 13.06 6.11
N TYR A 513 4.36 12.48 5.47
CA TYR A 513 4.80 12.91 4.15
C TYR A 513 3.68 12.80 3.12
N LEU A 514 3.04 11.63 2.99
CA LEU A 514 1.97 11.43 1.99
C LEU A 514 0.75 12.32 2.26
N THR A 515 0.36 12.50 3.52
CA THR A 515 -0.76 13.38 3.87
C THR A 515 -0.44 14.85 3.58
N SER A 516 0.82 15.27 3.74
CA SER A 516 1.23 16.63 3.37
C SER A 516 1.07 16.92 1.86
N LEU A 517 1.24 15.91 1.00
CA LEU A 517 1.00 16.05 -0.45
C LEU A 517 -0.49 16.30 -0.76
N SER A 518 -1.36 15.84 0.14
CA SER A 518 -2.82 16.00 0.08
C SER A 518 -3.35 17.23 0.81
N ASN A 519 -2.49 18.10 1.36
CA ASN A 519 -2.94 19.36 1.95
C ASN A 519 -3.79 20.17 0.95
N GLY A 520 -4.91 20.71 1.44
CA GLY A 520 -5.90 21.41 0.62
C GLY A 520 -7.01 20.52 0.04
N GLN A 521 -6.86 19.18 0.06
CA GLN A 521 -7.92 18.26 -0.37
C GLN A 521 -8.94 18.01 0.74
N LYS A 522 -10.13 17.52 0.36
CA LYS A 522 -11.23 17.24 1.30
C LYS A 522 -11.27 15.77 1.69
N LEU A 523 -11.35 15.49 2.99
CA LEU A 523 -11.51 14.11 3.50
C LEU A 523 -12.80 13.46 2.97
N SER A 524 -12.71 12.16 2.64
CA SER A 524 -13.83 11.33 2.19
C SER A 524 -13.62 9.88 2.61
N VAL A 525 -14.06 9.53 3.83
CA VAL A 525 -13.79 8.27 4.53
C VAL A 525 -15.10 7.67 5.06
N PRO A 526 -15.30 6.34 4.99
CA PRO A 526 -14.40 5.35 4.38
C PRO A 526 -14.38 5.46 2.86
N GLY A 527 -13.22 5.30 2.25
CA GLY A 527 -13.12 5.20 0.79
C GLY A 527 -13.63 3.85 0.27
N ILE A 528 -13.79 3.72 -1.04
CA ILE A 528 -13.92 2.42 -1.74
C ILE A 528 -12.93 2.34 -2.90
N ARG A 529 -12.03 1.34 -2.92
CA ARG A 529 -11.01 1.18 -3.97
C ARG A 529 -10.78 -0.30 -4.32
N PRO A 530 -10.24 -0.62 -5.51
CA PRO A 530 -9.89 -1.98 -5.92
C PRO A 530 -8.95 -2.74 -4.98
#